data_AF-A0A2U0SHY0-F1
#
_entry.id   AF-A0A2U0SHY0-F1
#
_cell.length_a   1.000
_cell.length_b   1.000
_cell.length_c   1.000
_cell.angle_alpha   90.00
_cell.angle_beta   90.00
_cell.angle_gamma   90.00
#
_symmetry.space_group_name_H-M   'P 1'
#
loop_
_entity.id
_entity.type
_entity.pdbx_description
1 polymer ?
#
loop_
_entity_poly.entity_id
_entity_poly.type
_entity_poly.pdbx_seq_one_letter_code
_entity_poly.pdbx_strand_id
1 'polypeptide(L)'
;MATTPGTYLRHRREAAGLSVDDVAGRIGTTPPVSLLMRAEWVRLVEADQAPIGGDVLRALRAAFPFNQRTLLRLGEAASAAADRRKGRLRAARTKAKVRPRAA
;
A
#
# COMPACT_ATOMS: atom_id res chain seq x y z
N MET A 1 0.37 15.05 -7.57
CA MET A 1 0.54 14.07 -6.48
C MET A 1 0.89 12.72 -7.08
N ALA A 2 1.83 11.96 -6.51
CA ALA A 2 2.14 10.63 -7.01
C ALA A 2 1.11 9.63 -6.47
N THR A 3 0.45 8.88 -7.35
CA THR A 3 -0.50 7.84 -6.97
C THR A 3 0.24 6.69 -6.28
N THR A 4 -0.16 6.32 -5.07
CA THR A 4 0.34 5.14 -4.37
C THR A 4 -0.48 3.89 -4.73
N PRO A 5 0.04 2.67 -4.49
CA PRO A 5 -0.74 1.44 -4.68
C PRO A 5 -2.11 1.45 -3.98
N GLY A 6 -2.13 1.83 -2.69
CA GLY A 6 -3.36 1.93 -1.89
C GLY A 6 -4.34 2.96 -2.44
N THR A 7 -3.85 4.15 -2.79
CA THR A 7 -4.68 5.20 -3.42
C THR A 7 -5.28 4.72 -4.75
N TYR A 8 -4.50 4.01 -5.57
CA TYR A 8 -5.00 3.43 -6.81
C TYR A 8 -6.12 2.41 -6.55
N LEU A 9 -5.95 1.49 -5.59
CA LEU A 9 -7.00 0.53 -5.24
C LEU A 9 -8.28 1.22 -4.78
N ARG A 10 -8.16 2.23 -3.92
CA ARG A 10 -9.28 3.06 -3.47
C ARG A 10 -10.04 3.67 -4.65
N HIS A 11 -9.33 4.33 -5.56
CA HIS A 11 -9.95 4.94 -6.75
C HIS A 11 -10.65 3.90 -7.63
N ARG A 12 -10.07 2.69 -7.77
CA ARG A 12 -10.68 1.61 -8.54
C ARG A 12 -11.93 1.05 -7.85
N ARG A 13 -11.93 0.94 -6.52
CA ARG A 13 -13.11 0.54 -5.74
C ARG A 13 -14.23 1.56 -5.87
N GLU A 14 -13.92 2.85 -5.69
CA GLU A 14 -14.87 3.95 -5.82
C GLU A 14 -15.45 4.05 -7.24
N ALA A 15 -14.61 3.87 -8.28
CA ALA A 15 -15.07 3.81 -9.67
C ALA A 15 -15.96 2.59 -9.99
N ALA A 16 -15.88 1.53 -9.17
CA ALA A 16 -16.79 0.38 -9.24
C ALA A 16 -18.08 0.58 -8.43
N GLY A 17 -18.24 1.74 -7.77
CA GLY A 17 -19.42 2.05 -6.95
C GLY A 17 -19.50 1.26 -5.64
N LEU A 18 -18.37 0.74 -5.16
CA LEU A 18 -18.34 -0.14 -3.98
C LEU A 18 -17.88 0.62 -2.73
N SER A 19 -18.57 0.42 -1.62
CA SER A 19 -18.08 0.82 -0.31
C SER A 19 -16.97 -0.13 0.18
N VAL A 20 -16.27 0.27 1.24
CA VAL A 20 -15.32 -0.62 1.93
C VAL A 20 -16.03 -1.87 2.46
N ASP A 21 -17.24 -1.71 3.00
CA ASP A 21 -18.00 -2.81 3.58
C ASP A 21 -18.48 -3.80 2.51
N ASP A 22 -18.82 -3.31 1.31
CA ASP A 22 -19.15 -4.17 0.15
C ASP A 22 -17.96 -5.06 -0.25
N VAL A 23 -16.77 -4.47 -0.30
CA VAL A 23 -15.53 -5.22 -0.61
C VAL A 23 -15.21 -6.20 0.51
N ALA A 24 -15.31 -5.77 1.77
CA ALA A 24 -15.09 -6.62 2.93
C ALA A 24 -16.07 -7.81 2.99
N GLY A 25 -17.31 -7.62 2.57
CA GLY A 25 -18.31 -8.69 2.46
C GLY A 25 -17.98 -9.75 1.40
N ARG A 26 -17.22 -9.38 0.36
CA ARG A 26 -16.80 -10.28 -0.72
C ARG A 26 -15.53 -11.07 -0.41
N ILE A 27 -14.80 -10.71 0.65
CA ILE A 27 -13.56 -11.36 1.04
C ILE A 27 -13.86 -12.49 2.02
N GLY A 28 -13.68 -13.73 1.59
CA GLY A 28 -13.66 -14.90 2.48
C GLY A 28 -12.30 -15.02 3.18
N THR A 29 -12.31 -15.34 4.48
CA THR A 29 -11.09 -15.60 5.26
C THR A 29 -11.18 -16.95 5.95
N THR A 30 -10.02 -17.61 6.10
CA THR A 30 -9.88 -18.85 6.87
C THR A 30 -8.72 -18.67 7.87
N PRO A 31 -8.97 -18.69 9.19
CA PRO A 31 -10.27 -18.78 9.84
C PRO A 31 -11.19 -17.57 9.52
N PRO A 32 -12.52 -17.72 9.69
CA PRO A 32 -13.44 -16.60 9.54
C PRO A 32 -13.11 -15.49 10.54
N VAL A 33 -13.03 -14.25 10.06
CA VAL A 33 -12.94 -13.05 10.92
C VAL A 33 -14.20 -12.20 10.75
N SER A 34 -14.42 -11.23 11.63
CA SER A 34 -15.61 -10.37 11.56
C SER A 34 -15.57 -9.44 10.33
N LEU A 35 -16.74 -9.00 9.86
CA LEU A 35 -16.84 -8.03 8.77
C LEU A 35 -16.07 -6.74 9.10
N LEU A 36 -16.16 -6.28 10.35
CA LEU A 36 -15.45 -5.09 10.83
C LEU A 36 -13.93 -5.23 10.67
N MET A 37 -13.36 -6.39 11.01
CA MET A 37 -11.92 -6.64 10.83
C MET A 37 -11.52 -6.68 9.36
N ARG A 38 -12.34 -7.26 8.48
CA ARG A 38 -12.09 -7.25 7.04
C ARG A 38 -12.17 -5.84 6.45
N ALA A 39 -13.16 -5.05 6.87
CA ALA A 39 -13.32 -3.66 6.45
C ALA A 39 -12.11 -2.82 6.89
N GLU A 40 -11.66 -2.99 8.13
CA GLU A 40 -10.46 -2.30 8.62
C GLU A 40 -9.21 -2.71 7.85
N TRP A 41 -9.08 -4.00 7.55
CA TRP A 41 -7.99 -4.47 6.70
C TRP A 41 -8.01 -3.84 5.30
N VAL A 42 -9.17 -3.70 4.67
CA VAL A 42 -9.30 -2.99 3.38
C VAL A 42 -8.84 -1.53 3.51
N ARG A 43 -9.23 -0.83 4.58
CA ARG A 43 -8.78 0.56 4.84
C ARG A 43 -7.27 0.64 5.00
N LEU A 44 -6.66 -0.29 5.74
CA LEU A 44 -5.21 -0.33 5.93
C LEU A 44 -4.46 -0.58 4.61
N VAL A 45 -4.99 -1.43 3.73
CA VAL A 45 -4.44 -1.63 2.39
C VAL A 45 -4.56 -0.35 1.55
N GLU A 46 -5.73 0.30 1.55
CA GLU A 46 -5.97 1.54 0.80
C GLU A 46 -5.13 2.71 1.32
N ALA A 47 -4.75 2.69 2.59
CA ALA A 47 -3.87 3.67 3.22
C ALA A 47 -2.37 3.32 3.08
N ASP A 48 -2.01 2.28 2.31
CA ASP A 48 -0.64 1.77 2.18
C ASP A 48 0.02 1.36 3.51
N GLN A 49 -0.79 0.99 4.51
CA GLN A 49 -0.33 0.56 5.85
C GLN A 49 -0.26 -0.97 5.99
N ALA A 50 -0.92 -1.71 5.10
CA ALA A 50 -0.83 -3.17 5.03
C ALA A 50 -0.06 -3.61 3.75
N PRO A 51 0.82 -4.62 3.86
CA PRO A 51 1.56 -5.13 2.70
C PRO A 51 0.63 -5.83 1.70
N ILE A 52 0.81 -5.53 0.41
CA ILE A 52 0.05 -6.15 -0.68
C ILE A 52 0.84 -7.36 -1.19
N GLY A 53 0.60 -8.52 -0.58
CA GLY A 53 1.13 -9.81 -1.00
C GLY A 53 0.28 -10.51 -2.07
N GLY A 54 0.71 -11.71 -2.48
CA GLY A 54 -0.01 -12.52 -3.49
C GLY A 54 -1.44 -12.89 -3.08
N ASP A 55 -1.65 -13.24 -1.81
CA ASP A 55 -2.98 -13.59 -1.29
C ASP A 55 -3.90 -12.37 -1.19
N VAL A 56 -3.35 -11.23 -0.79
CA VAL A 56 -4.04 -9.93 -0.77
C VAL A 56 -4.51 -9.56 -2.18
N LEU A 57 -3.62 -9.69 -3.17
CA LEU A 57 -3.94 -9.47 -4.59
C LEU A 57 -5.07 -10.37 -5.07
N ARG A 58 -5.03 -11.66 -4.72
CA ARG A 58 -6.05 -12.64 -5.09
C ARG A 58 -7.41 -12.28 -4.47
N ALA A 59 -7.44 -11.96 -3.18
CA ALA A 59 -8.65 -11.59 -2.45
C ALA A 59 -9.29 -10.31 -3.03
N LEU A 60 -8.50 -9.26 -3.25
CA LEU A 60 -9.01 -8.00 -3.82
C LEU A 60 -9.51 -8.18 -5.24
N ARG A 61 -8.82 -8.99 -6.06
CA ARG A 61 -9.18 -9.21 -7.46
C ARG A 61 -10.48 -10.02 -7.60
N ALA A 62 -10.80 -10.85 -6.61
CA ALA A 62 -12.11 -11.49 -6.51
C ALA A 62 -13.21 -10.50 -6.08
N ALA A 63 -12.87 -9.45 -5.33
CA ALA A 63 -13.85 -8.50 -4.80
C ALA A 63 -14.23 -7.38 -5.78
N PHE A 64 -13.29 -6.84 -6.56
CA PHE A 64 -13.55 -5.76 -7.53
C PHE A 64 -12.49 -5.65 -8.64
N PRO A 65 -12.83 -5.02 -9.80
CA PRO A 65 -11.93 -4.98 -10.94
C PRO A 65 -10.83 -3.90 -10.82
N PHE A 66 -9.57 -4.32 -10.98
CA PHE A 66 -8.43 -3.43 -11.14
C PHE A 66 -7.34 -4.07 -12.03
N ASN A 67 -6.48 -3.23 -12.61
CA ASN A 67 -5.33 -3.69 -13.38
C ASN A 67 -4.16 -4.05 -12.44
N GLN A 68 -3.87 -5.34 -12.31
CA GLN A 68 -2.79 -5.86 -11.46
C GLN A 68 -1.39 -5.38 -11.90
N ARG A 69 -1.12 -5.26 -13.21
CA ARG A 69 0.19 -4.76 -13.70
C ARG A 69 0.42 -3.32 -13.28
N THR A 70 -0.63 -2.51 -13.26
CA THR A 70 -0.54 -1.12 -12.78
C THR A 70 -0.22 -1.09 -11.29
N LEU A 71 -0.90 -1.90 -10.48
CA LEU A 71 -0.63 -1.98 -9.04
C LEU A 71 0.82 -2.41 -8.74
N LEU A 72 1.34 -3.42 -9.44
CA LEU A 72 2.71 -3.90 -9.28
C LEU A 72 3.74 -2.81 -9.62
N ARG A 73 3.56 -2.12 -10.75
CA ARG A 73 4.44 -0.99 -11.14
C ARG A 73 4.43 0.14 -10.11
N LEU A 74 3.27 0.44 -9.53
CA LEU A 74 3.17 1.43 -8.45
C LEU A 74 3.91 0.96 -7.18
N GLY A 75 3.83 -0.33 -6.85
CA GLY A 75 4.55 -0.93 -5.72
C GLY A 75 6.07 -0.90 -5.88
N GLU A 76 6.56 -1.21 -7.08
CA GLU A 76 7.98 -1.10 -7.44
C GLU A 76 8.46 0.35 -7.34
N ALA A 77 7.70 1.30 -7.91
CA ALA A 77 8.02 2.72 -7.85
C ALA A 77 8.05 3.25 -6.41
N ALA A 78 7.11 2.83 -5.56
CA ALA A 78 7.06 3.19 -4.15
C ALA A 78 8.28 2.65 -3.37
N SER A 79 8.64 1.39 -3.59
CA SER A 79 9.83 0.76 -2.98
C SER A 79 11.11 1.48 -3.40
N ALA A 80 11.29 1.73 -4.69
CA ALA A 80 12.45 2.45 -5.21
C ALA A 80 12.54 3.90 -4.68
N ALA A 81 11.41 4.57 -4.45
CA ALA A 81 11.40 5.89 -3.83
C ALA A 81 11.79 5.84 -2.34
N ALA A 82 11.34 4.81 -1.61
CA ALA A 82 11.69 4.59 -0.21
C ALA A 82 13.19 4.33 -0.03
N ASP A 83 13.78 3.49 -0.88
CA ASP A 83 15.21 3.16 -0.81
C ASP A 83 16.10 4.36 -1.15
N ARG A 84 15.71 5.15 -2.16
CA ARG A 84 16.38 6.43 -2.46
C ARG A 84 16.34 7.38 -1.26
N ARG A 85 15.20 7.47 -0.56
CA ARG A 85 15.06 8.31 0.65
C ARG A 85 15.98 7.83 1.78
N LYS A 86 16.03 6.52 2.04
CA LYS A 86 16.94 5.91 3.04
C LYS A 86 18.41 6.18 2.71
N GLY A 87 18.81 6.03 1.45
CA GLY A 87 20.17 6.35 0.98
C GLY A 87 20.54 7.81 1.24
N ARG A 88 19.61 8.74 0.96
CA ARG A 88 19.81 10.18 1.20
C ARG A 88 19.97 10.51 2.68
N LEU A 89 19.16 9.91 3.55
CA LEU A 89 19.25 10.06 5.01
C LEU A 89 20.59 9.53 5.56
N ARG A 90 21.06 8.37 5.06
CA ARG A 90 22.38 7.82 5.41
C ARG A 90 23.49 8.78 4.99
N ALA A 91 23.48 9.27 3.76
CA ALA A 91 24.50 10.21 3.26
C ALA A 91 24.53 11.54 4.05
N ALA A 92 23.36 12.08 4.42
CA ALA A 92 23.27 13.29 5.24
C ALA A 92 23.88 13.09 6.65
N ARG A 93 23.62 11.94 7.28
CA ARG A 93 24.21 11.59 8.60
C ARG A 93 25.72 11.44 8.51
N THR A 94 26.25 10.84 7.45
CA THR A 94 27.71 10.74 7.25
C THR A 94 28.36 12.13 7.10
N LYS A 95 27.76 13.03 6.32
CA LYS A 95 28.27 14.41 6.16
C LYS A 95 28.22 15.21 7.47
N ALA A 96 27.20 15.01 8.31
CA ALA A 96 27.09 15.65 9.62
C ALA A 96 28.16 15.16 10.62
N LYS A 97 28.59 13.89 10.52
CA LYS A 97 29.63 13.30 11.39
C LYS A 97 31.06 13.69 10.96
N VAL A 98 31.26 14.03 9.69
CA VAL A 98 32.59 14.35 9.10
C VAL A 98 32.92 15.85 9.17
N ARG A 99 31.96 16.73 9.48
CA ARG A 99 32.29 18.13 9.79
C ARG A 99 32.96 18.22 11.16
N PRO A 100 34.26 18.53 11.27
CA PRO A 100 34.86 18.78 12.56
C PRO A 100 34.24 20.05 13.15
N ARG A 101 34.02 20.06 14.47
CA ARG A 101 33.84 21.30 15.23
C ARG A 101 35.12 22.11 15.01
N ALA A 102 35.06 23.09 14.12
CA ALA A 102 36.07 24.13 14.07
C ALA A 102 35.92 24.92 15.38
N ALA A 103 36.89 24.73 16.28
CA ALA A 103 37.16 25.54 17.44
C ALA A 103 38.60 26.02 17.31
#